data_AF-A0A9X2LQR0-F1
#
_entry.id   AF-A0A9X2LQR0-F1
#
_cell.length_a   1.000
_cell.length_b   1.000
_cell.length_c   1.000
_cell.angle_alpha   90.00
_cell.angle_beta   90.00
_cell.angle_gamma   90.00
#
_symmetry.space_group_name_H-M   'P 1'
#
loop_
_entity.id
_entity.type
_entity.pdbx_description
1 polymer ?
#
loop_
_entity_poly.entity_id
_entity_poly.type
_entity_poly.pdbx_seq_one_letter_code
_entity_poly.pdbx_strand_id
1 'polypeptide(L)'
;MYFLSQIKPDDVGLIRILQTETPSSFRLICFPESAHSTAYYLSLSELLLPTVEVLAIQYPLYAGYEEGDDDRLTDSPELADRIFGALGEWMDRPFAFFGHRVGADLAYRVAERLERETGAALMTLFVSGRTAHWGMSLGPPALGCRIVALAAEGDPKTPLRGVRAWRRRTSGRFDLEVFPGSRGYLDSSRREVVNLVHDQLLSQVPVDAEWETGAEDKGA
;
A
#
# COMPACT_ATOMS: atom_id res chain seq x y z
N MET A 1 3.84 23.35 0.71
CA MET A 1 2.97 23.65 1.87
C MET A 1 2.25 22.36 2.22
N TYR A 2 2.62 21.71 3.32
CA TYR A 2 2.00 20.45 3.73
C TYR A 2 0.54 20.73 4.09
N PHE A 3 -0.40 20.16 3.35
CA PHE A 3 -1.80 20.13 3.79
C PHE A 3 -1.89 19.14 4.94
N LEU A 4 -1.77 19.64 6.17
CA LEU A 4 -2.26 18.91 7.33
C LEU A 4 -3.78 18.77 7.14
N SER A 5 -4.23 17.55 6.92
CA SER A 5 -5.65 17.26 6.69
C SER A 5 -6.48 17.70 7.91
N GLN A 6 -7.74 18.07 7.68
CA GLN A 6 -8.71 18.33 8.76
C GLN A 6 -9.31 17.03 9.33
N ILE A 7 -8.72 15.86 9.04
CA ILE A 7 -9.19 14.57 9.55
C ILE A 7 -8.84 14.51 11.04
N LYS A 8 -9.85 14.32 11.88
CA LYS A 8 -9.65 14.16 13.32
C LYS A 8 -8.73 12.96 13.59
N PRO A 9 -7.94 12.96 14.68
CA PRO A 9 -7.02 11.86 15.00
C PRO A 9 -7.68 10.47 15.03
N ASP A 10 -8.96 10.39 15.41
CA ASP A 10 -9.74 9.14 15.50
C ASP A 10 -10.54 8.80 14.23
N ASP A 11 -10.45 9.64 13.20
CA ASP A 11 -11.12 9.43 11.92
C ASP A 11 -10.22 8.70 10.92
N VAL A 12 -10.87 8.02 9.99
CA VAL A 12 -10.22 7.37 8.86
C VAL A 12 -10.34 8.28 7.64
N GLY A 13 -9.23 8.49 6.93
CA GLY A 13 -9.26 9.18 5.65
C GLY A 13 -7.90 9.15 4.95
N LEU A 14 -7.87 9.64 3.72
CA LEU A 14 -6.67 9.66 2.90
C LEU A 14 -6.09 11.08 2.84
N ILE A 15 -4.77 11.16 2.97
CA ILE A 15 -4.01 12.40 2.87
C ILE A 15 -3.17 12.34 1.59
N ARG A 16 -3.40 13.29 0.66
CA ARG A 16 -2.46 13.54 -0.44
C ARG A 16 -1.17 14.11 0.13
N ILE A 17 -0.05 13.47 -0.15
CA ILE A 17 1.25 13.90 0.38
C ILE A 17 1.79 15.10 -0.40
N LEU A 18 1.90 14.94 -1.73
CA LEU A 18 2.21 16.00 -2.69
C LEU A 18 1.27 15.85 -3.89
N GLN A 19 1.06 16.95 -4.62
CA GLN A 19 0.21 16.97 -5.81
C GLN A 19 0.86 17.80 -6.91
N THR A 20 0.69 17.36 -8.16
CA THR A 20 1.09 18.06 -9.38
C THR A 20 -0.11 18.78 -10.03
N GLU A 21 0.16 19.74 -10.91
CA GLU A 21 -0.91 20.42 -11.66
C GLU A 21 -1.65 19.45 -12.60
N THR A 22 -0.92 18.54 -13.24
CA THR A 22 -1.49 17.45 -14.05
C THR A 22 -1.66 16.19 -13.20
N PRO A 23 -2.79 15.46 -13.29
CA PRO A 23 -2.99 14.22 -12.54
C PRO A 23 -1.96 13.13 -12.90
N SER A 24 -1.43 12.43 -11.90
CA SER A 24 -0.55 11.27 -12.08
C SER A 24 -1.28 10.07 -12.71
N SER A 25 -0.53 9.21 -13.37
CA SER A 25 -1.04 7.99 -14.03
C SER A 25 -1.46 6.92 -13.03
N PHE A 26 -0.76 6.81 -11.89
CA PHE A 26 -1.01 5.82 -10.85
C PHE A 26 -1.25 6.44 -9.48
N ARG A 27 -1.89 5.69 -8.60
CA ARG A 27 -1.91 5.97 -7.16
C ARG A 27 -1.27 4.87 -6.34
N LEU A 28 -0.42 5.27 -5.41
CA LEU A 28 0.10 4.42 -4.35
C LEU A 28 -0.56 4.81 -3.03
N ILE A 29 -1.44 3.95 -2.54
CA ILE A 29 -2.13 4.14 -1.26
C ILE A 29 -1.32 3.42 -0.16
N CYS A 30 -0.82 4.22 0.77
CA CYS A 30 0.15 3.82 1.77
C CYS A 30 -0.51 3.62 3.13
N PHE A 31 -0.22 2.49 3.76
CA PHE A 31 -0.67 2.11 5.10
C PHE A 31 0.52 2.27 6.07
N PRO A 32 0.63 3.43 6.75
CA PRO A 32 1.73 3.73 7.65
C PRO A 32 1.72 2.84 8.90
N GLU A 33 2.89 2.45 9.40
CA GLU A 33 2.98 1.80 10.72
C GLU A 33 2.56 2.75 11.84
N SER A 34 2.96 4.02 11.76
CA SER A 34 2.68 5.03 12.79
C SER A 34 2.38 6.39 12.18
N ALA A 35 1.67 7.24 12.93
CA ALA A 35 1.26 8.59 12.52
C ALA A 35 2.47 9.50 12.27
N HIS A 36 3.63 9.12 12.81
CA HIS A 36 4.89 9.84 12.70
C HIS A 36 5.73 9.42 11.48
N SER A 37 5.23 8.52 10.61
CA SER A 37 5.95 8.03 9.42
C SER A 37 5.94 9.01 8.24
N THR A 38 5.48 10.25 8.45
CA THR A 38 5.25 11.27 7.40
C THR A 38 6.50 11.58 6.59
N ALA A 39 7.69 11.58 7.20
CA ALA A 39 8.95 11.90 6.51
C ALA A 39 9.32 10.89 5.41
N TYR A 40 9.03 9.60 5.64
CA TYR A 40 9.26 8.56 4.64
C TYR A 40 8.29 8.72 3.47
N TYR A 41 7.00 8.89 3.73
CA TYR A 41 5.98 9.03 2.68
C TYR A 41 6.12 10.32 1.88
N LEU A 42 6.59 11.40 2.51
CA LEU A 42 7.01 12.61 1.81
C LEU A 42 8.15 12.32 0.83
N SER A 43 9.25 11.74 1.31
CA SER A 43 10.39 11.42 0.45
C SER A 43 10.00 10.49 -0.69
N LEU A 44 9.13 9.51 -0.40
CA LEU A 44 8.59 8.58 -1.38
C LEU A 44 7.77 9.34 -2.45
N SER A 45 6.91 10.27 -2.02
CA SER A 45 6.12 11.10 -2.94
C SER A 45 6.97 12.00 -3.82
N GLU A 46 8.04 12.61 -3.29
CA GLU A 46 8.94 13.46 -4.06
C GLU A 46 9.63 12.70 -5.20
N LEU A 47 9.99 11.44 -4.96
CA LEU A 47 10.74 10.63 -5.92
C LEU A 47 9.84 9.88 -6.92
N LEU A 48 8.56 9.69 -6.60
CA LEU A 48 7.59 8.97 -7.43
C LEU A 48 6.78 9.89 -8.35
N LEU A 49 6.70 11.18 -8.03
CA LEU A 49 6.10 12.17 -8.92
C LEU A 49 6.97 12.41 -10.17
N PRO A 50 6.34 12.79 -11.31
CA PRO A 50 4.91 13.04 -11.50
C PRO A 50 4.09 11.78 -11.82
N THR A 51 4.72 10.62 -12.01
CA THR A 51 4.09 9.41 -12.54
C THR A 51 3.13 8.74 -11.55
N VAL A 52 3.48 8.71 -10.27
CA VAL A 52 2.72 8.06 -9.21
C VAL A 52 2.39 9.06 -8.10
N GLU A 53 1.10 9.24 -7.84
CA GLU A 53 0.60 10.02 -6.71
C GLU A 53 0.60 9.16 -5.44
N VAL A 54 1.17 9.69 -4.34
CA VAL A 54 1.21 8.99 -3.05
C VAL A 54 0.12 9.53 -2.11
N LEU A 55 -0.69 8.60 -1.60
CA LEU A 55 -1.74 8.86 -0.62
C LEU A 55 -1.39 8.10 0.65
N ALA A 56 -1.42 8.73 1.82
CA ALA A 56 -1.28 8.03 3.10
C ALA A 56 -2.63 7.90 3.78
N ILE A 57 -2.96 6.71 4.25
CA ILE A 57 -4.17 6.50 5.05
C ILE A 57 -3.87 6.96 6.49
N GLN A 58 -4.70 7.87 6.98
CA GLN A 58 -4.81 8.20 8.39
C GLN A 58 -5.87 7.28 9.00
N TYR A 59 -5.53 6.63 10.10
CA TYR A 59 -6.45 5.84 10.93
C TYR A 59 -6.02 5.95 12.40
N PRO A 60 -6.92 5.63 13.35
CA PRO A 60 -6.57 5.60 14.76
C PRO A 60 -5.46 4.60 14.98
N LEU A 61 -4.26 5.12 15.17
CA LEU A 61 -3.12 4.34 15.63
C LEU A 61 -3.16 4.42 17.14
N TYR A 62 -3.35 3.27 17.81
CA TYR A 62 -3.52 3.23 19.25
C TYR A 62 -2.40 4.01 19.95
N ALA A 63 -2.76 5.11 20.62
CA ALA A 63 -1.83 5.83 21.47
C ALA A 63 -1.39 4.88 22.60
N GLY A 64 -0.09 4.56 22.66
CA GLY A 64 0.46 3.54 23.57
C GLY A 64 0.80 2.20 22.91
N TYR A 65 0.81 2.15 21.57
CA TYR A 65 1.21 0.98 20.79
C TYR A 65 2.52 0.34 21.27
N GLU A 66 2.43 -0.87 21.82
CA GLU A 66 3.57 -1.76 22.04
C GLU A 66 3.61 -2.82 20.92
N GLU A 67 4.80 -3.34 20.62
CA GLU A 67 5.05 -4.28 19.50
C GLU A 67 4.27 -5.62 19.58
N GLY A 68 3.50 -5.84 20.65
CA GLY A 68 2.61 -6.98 20.85
C GLY A 68 1.13 -6.69 20.59
N ASP A 69 0.73 -5.43 20.36
CA ASP A 69 -0.67 -5.04 20.09
C ASP A 69 -1.05 -5.15 18.60
N ASP A 70 -0.10 -5.56 17.76
CA ASP A 70 -0.24 -5.76 16.31
C ASP A 70 -1.57 -6.49 15.97
N ASP A 71 -1.89 -7.57 16.69
CA ASP A 71 -3.04 -8.42 16.41
C ASP A 71 -4.37 -7.68 16.55
N ARG A 72 -4.54 -6.81 17.55
CA ARG A 72 -5.82 -6.11 17.78
C ARG A 72 -6.13 -5.11 16.66
N LEU A 73 -5.11 -4.41 16.16
CA LEU A 73 -5.29 -3.41 15.12
C LEU A 73 -5.52 -4.07 13.76
N THR A 74 -4.74 -5.11 13.44
CA THR A 74 -4.89 -5.85 12.18
C THR A 74 -6.16 -6.67 12.17
N ASP A 75 -6.63 -7.13 13.34
CA ASP A 75 -7.82 -7.98 13.41
C ASP A 75 -9.13 -7.24 13.28
N SER A 76 -9.18 -5.92 13.50
CA SER A 76 -10.42 -5.14 13.50
C SER A 76 -11.06 -5.10 12.11
N PRO A 77 -12.19 -5.81 11.89
CA PRO A 77 -12.95 -5.66 10.67
C PRO A 77 -13.46 -4.23 10.54
N GLU A 78 -13.91 -3.61 11.63
CA GLU A 78 -14.48 -2.26 11.62
C GLU A 78 -13.50 -1.22 11.08
N LEU A 79 -12.20 -1.35 11.36
CA LEU A 79 -11.19 -0.47 10.79
C LEU A 79 -11.03 -0.69 9.28
N ALA A 80 -10.97 -1.95 8.85
CA ALA A 80 -10.93 -2.29 7.43
C ALA A 80 -12.18 -1.78 6.68
N ASP A 81 -13.37 -1.87 7.28
CA ASP A 81 -14.64 -1.33 6.74
C ASP A 81 -14.55 0.19 6.53
N ARG A 82 -14.08 0.92 7.54
CA ARG A 82 -13.95 2.38 7.47
C ARG A 82 -12.93 2.79 6.41
N ILE A 83 -11.80 2.08 6.32
CA ILE A 83 -10.78 2.35 5.30
C ILE A 83 -11.34 2.08 3.91
N PHE A 84 -11.97 0.92 3.70
CA PHE A 84 -12.59 0.58 2.43
C PHE A 84 -13.63 1.63 2.00
N GLY A 85 -14.49 2.08 2.92
CA GLY A 85 -15.45 3.15 2.65
C GLY A 85 -14.81 4.48 2.25
N ALA A 86 -13.61 4.77 2.76
CA ALA A 86 -12.85 5.97 2.40
C ALA A 86 -12.14 5.87 1.04
N LEU A 87 -11.95 4.67 0.48
CA LEU A 87 -11.23 4.48 -0.79
C LEU A 87 -12.02 4.96 -2.02
N GLY A 88 -13.34 5.08 -1.94
CA GLY A 88 -14.25 5.25 -3.09
C GLY A 88 -13.78 6.23 -4.17
N GLU A 89 -13.57 7.50 -3.80
CA GLU A 89 -13.16 8.55 -4.74
C GLU A 89 -11.71 8.39 -5.24
N TRP A 90 -10.92 7.56 -4.56
CA TRP A 90 -9.50 7.38 -4.81
C TRP A 90 -9.19 6.24 -5.80
N MET A 91 -10.23 5.55 -6.29
CA MET A 91 -10.13 4.41 -7.22
C MET A 91 -10.47 4.77 -8.68
N ASP A 92 -10.40 6.05 -9.06
CA ASP A 92 -10.70 6.55 -10.42
C ASP A 92 -9.61 6.23 -11.48
N ARG A 93 -8.48 5.63 -11.08
CA ARG A 93 -7.33 5.33 -11.93
C ARG A 93 -6.56 4.13 -11.39
N PRO A 94 -5.64 3.53 -12.15
CA PRO A 94 -4.89 2.37 -11.69
C PRO A 94 -4.15 2.65 -10.36
N PHE A 95 -4.32 1.76 -9.39
CA PHE A 95 -3.81 1.97 -8.04
C PHE A 95 -3.21 0.70 -7.42
N ALA A 96 -2.33 0.92 -6.45
CA ALA A 96 -1.64 -0.11 -5.69
C ALA A 96 -1.59 0.26 -4.21
N PHE A 97 -1.37 -0.74 -3.36
CA PHE A 97 -1.23 -0.57 -1.91
C PHE A 97 0.21 -0.79 -1.47
N PHE A 98 0.69 0.02 -0.52
CA PHE A 98 1.98 -0.18 0.14
C PHE A 98 1.79 -0.17 1.66
N GLY A 99 2.03 -1.30 2.32
CA GLY A 99 1.96 -1.39 3.78
C GLY A 99 3.31 -1.76 4.40
N HIS A 100 3.68 -1.08 5.48
CA HIS A 100 4.86 -1.40 6.26
C HIS A 100 4.48 -1.94 7.64
N ARG A 101 5.12 -3.05 8.04
CA ARG A 101 4.86 -3.76 9.29
C ARG A 101 3.36 -4.02 9.47
N VAL A 102 2.73 -3.41 10.46
CA VAL A 102 1.31 -3.60 10.74
C VAL A 102 0.40 -2.99 9.68
N GLY A 103 0.88 -1.96 8.98
CA GLY A 103 0.22 -1.47 7.78
C GLY A 103 0.16 -2.50 6.66
N ALA A 104 1.09 -3.47 6.59
CA ALA A 104 1.08 -4.52 5.57
C ALA A 104 -0.09 -5.50 5.76
N ASP A 105 -0.37 -5.88 7.00
CA ASP A 105 -1.49 -6.76 7.33
C ASP A 105 -2.84 -6.05 7.11
N LEU A 106 -2.92 -4.77 7.48
CA LEU A 106 -4.12 -3.96 7.25
C LEU A 106 -4.36 -3.73 5.76
N ALA A 107 -3.31 -3.42 4.98
CA ALA A 107 -3.38 -3.31 3.53
C ALA A 107 -3.89 -4.61 2.89
N TYR A 108 -3.42 -5.76 3.36
CA TYR A 108 -3.88 -7.06 2.89
C TYR A 108 -5.38 -7.27 3.14
N ARG A 109 -5.88 -6.97 4.35
CA ARG A 109 -7.33 -7.13 4.65
C ARG A 109 -8.22 -6.19 3.84
N VAL A 110 -7.77 -4.96 3.66
CA VAL A 110 -8.48 -3.99 2.83
C VAL A 110 -8.47 -4.45 1.37
N ALA A 111 -7.36 -5.02 0.88
CA ALA A 111 -7.30 -5.62 -0.45
C ALA A 111 -8.25 -6.82 -0.59
N GLU A 112 -8.32 -7.72 0.40
CA GLU A 112 -9.22 -8.88 0.38
C GLU A 112 -10.68 -8.43 0.29
N ARG A 113 -11.02 -7.39 1.05
CA ARG A 113 -12.35 -6.78 0.99
C ARG A 113 -12.62 -6.13 -0.36
N LEU A 114 -11.68 -5.33 -0.85
CA LEU A 114 -11.80 -4.63 -2.11
C LEU A 114 -12.09 -5.59 -3.26
N GLU A 115 -11.29 -6.63 -3.43
CA GLU A 115 -11.47 -7.62 -4.50
C GLU A 115 -12.80 -8.38 -4.36
N ARG A 116 -13.18 -8.74 -3.12
CA ARG A 116 -14.45 -9.43 -2.84
C ARG A 116 -15.69 -8.58 -3.14
N GLU A 117 -15.68 -7.30 -2.80
CA GLU A 117 -16.90 -6.45 -2.81
C GLU A 117 -17.08 -5.65 -4.10
N THR A 118 -15.97 -5.30 -4.77
CA THR A 118 -16.02 -4.42 -5.94
C THR A 118 -15.60 -5.11 -7.24
N GLY A 119 -14.90 -6.25 -7.15
CA GLY A 119 -14.20 -6.83 -8.28
C GLY A 119 -13.09 -5.93 -8.86
N ALA A 120 -12.75 -4.82 -8.18
CA ALA A 120 -11.69 -3.93 -8.62
C ALA A 120 -10.35 -4.66 -8.60
N ALA A 121 -9.60 -4.53 -9.69
CA ALA A 121 -8.27 -5.12 -9.81
C ALA A 121 -7.24 -4.20 -9.15
N LEU A 122 -6.96 -4.43 -7.87
CA LEU A 122 -5.76 -3.89 -7.24
C LEU A 122 -4.55 -4.34 -8.07
N MET A 123 -3.70 -3.42 -8.53
CA MET A 123 -2.57 -3.79 -9.40
C MET A 123 -1.52 -4.58 -8.63
N THR A 124 -1.08 -4.01 -7.50
CA THR A 124 -0.04 -4.57 -6.65
C THR A 124 -0.32 -4.28 -5.20
N LEU A 125 -0.08 -5.27 -4.34
CA LEU A 125 0.07 -5.12 -2.91
C LEU A 125 1.55 -5.28 -2.54
N PHE A 126 2.17 -4.19 -2.10
CA PHE A 126 3.52 -4.20 -1.53
C PHE A 126 3.43 -4.46 -0.02
N VAL A 127 4.03 -5.56 0.45
CA VAL A 127 4.08 -5.94 1.87
C VAL A 127 5.51 -5.83 2.39
N SER A 128 5.76 -4.84 3.25
CA SER A 128 7.10 -4.47 3.68
C SER A 128 7.32 -4.80 5.16
N GLY A 129 8.40 -5.53 5.47
CA GLY A 129 8.84 -5.74 6.86
C GLY A 129 7.82 -6.52 7.70
N ARG A 130 7.07 -7.44 7.09
CA ARG A 130 6.04 -8.23 7.76
C ARG A 130 5.98 -9.64 7.21
N THR A 131 5.71 -10.60 8.08
CA THR A 131 5.59 -12.02 7.72
C THR A 131 4.13 -12.45 7.65
N ALA A 132 3.76 -13.32 6.71
CA ALA A 132 2.35 -13.71 6.50
C ALA A 132 1.79 -14.75 7.50
N HIS A 133 2.51 -15.04 8.61
CA HIS A 133 2.19 -16.13 9.53
C HIS A 133 1.62 -15.70 10.88
N TRP A 134 1.51 -14.39 11.16
CA TRP A 134 0.99 -13.90 12.43
C TRP A 134 -0.53 -13.69 12.34
N GLY A 135 -1.31 -14.27 13.26
CA GLY A 135 -2.73 -13.99 13.52
C GLY A 135 -3.79 -14.32 12.45
N MET A 136 -3.44 -14.41 11.16
CA MET A 136 -4.44 -14.53 10.09
C MET A 136 -4.86 -15.98 9.83
N SER A 137 -6.13 -16.31 10.07
CA SER A 137 -6.73 -17.59 9.64
C SER A 137 -6.45 -17.81 8.14
N LEU A 138 -5.73 -18.89 7.82
CA LEU A 138 -5.24 -19.23 6.49
C LEU A 138 -6.34 -19.95 5.71
N GLY A 139 -7.33 -19.18 5.25
CA GLY A 139 -8.18 -19.61 4.13
C GLY A 139 -7.37 -19.78 2.83
N PRO A 140 -8.01 -20.21 1.73
CA PRO A 140 -7.38 -20.22 0.40
C PRO A 140 -6.87 -18.82 0.02
N PRO A 141 -5.95 -18.71 -0.98
CA PRO A 141 -5.42 -17.41 -1.41
C PRO A 141 -6.59 -16.49 -1.78
N ALA A 142 -6.72 -15.38 -1.06
CA ALA A 142 -7.87 -14.51 -1.18
C ALA A 142 -7.68 -13.40 -2.22
N LEU A 143 -6.43 -13.13 -2.63
CA LEU A 143 -6.11 -12.09 -3.60
C LEU A 143 -5.78 -12.65 -4.99
N GLY A 144 -6.26 -11.97 -6.02
CA GLY A 144 -5.86 -12.11 -7.43
C GLY A 144 -4.74 -11.15 -7.81
N CYS A 145 -4.60 -10.02 -7.12
CA CYS A 145 -3.56 -9.03 -7.40
C CYS A 145 -2.14 -9.57 -7.19
N ARG A 146 -1.16 -8.88 -7.80
CA ARG A 146 0.26 -9.17 -7.56
C ARG A 146 0.64 -8.81 -6.13
N ILE A 147 1.45 -9.65 -5.48
CA ILE A 147 2.09 -9.31 -4.20
C ILE A 147 3.60 -9.15 -4.40
N VAL A 148 4.16 -8.04 -3.94
CA VAL A 148 5.60 -7.82 -3.89
C VAL A 148 6.00 -7.67 -2.43
N ALA A 149 6.72 -8.66 -1.91
CA ALA A 149 7.19 -8.65 -0.53
C ALA A 149 8.57 -8.00 -0.44
N LEU A 150 8.76 -7.13 0.55
CA LEU A 150 10.03 -6.46 0.83
C LEU A 150 10.52 -6.85 2.22
N ALA A 151 11.79 -7.24 2.34
CA ALA A 151 12.41 -7.62 3.59
C ALA A 151 13.85 -7.10 3.70
N ALA A 152 14.37 -7.03 4.92
CA ALA A 152 15.79 -6.84 5.16
C ALA A 152 16.48 -8.18 5.45
N GLU A 153 17.69 -8.37 4.93
CA GLU A 153 18.47 -9.59 5.12
C GLU A 153 18.73 -9.89 6.61
N GLY A 154 19.02 -8.85 7.40
CA GLY A 154 19.42 -8.96 8.80
C GLY A 154 18.33 -8.61 9.82
N ASP A 155 17.05 -8.59 9.45
CA ASP A 155 15.97 -8.37 10.44
C ASP A 155 15.54 -9.69 11.10
N PRO A 156 15.92 -9.95 12.37
CA PRO A 156 15.56 -11.19 13.06
C PRO A 156 14.05 -11.30 13.33
N LYS A 157 13.31 -10.19 13.30
CA LYS A 157 11.87 -10.18 13.55
C LYS A 157 11.06 -10.48 12.29
N THR A 158 11.67 -10.39 11.11
CA THR A 158 11.01 -10.70 9.83
C THR A 158 11.83 -11.72 9.01
N PRO A 159 12.01 -12.95 9.51
CA PRO A 159 12.81 -13.95 8.82
C PRO A 159 12.27 -14.20 7.40
N LEU A 160 13.16 -14.30 6.41
CA LEU A 160 12.79 -14.43 4.99
C LEU A 160 11.82 -15.59 4.71
N ARG A 161 11.90 -16.68 5.48
CA ARG A 161 10.94 -17.79 5.39
C ARG A 161 9.51 -17.35 5.72
N GLY A 162 9.35 -16.50 6.73
CA GLY A 162 8.06 -15.92 7.12
C GLY A 162 7.56 -14.90 6.10
N VAL A 163 8.45 -14.13 5.48
CA VAL A 163 8.09 -13.18 4.42
C VAL A 163 7.66 -13.93 3.14
N ARG A 164 8.38 -14.98 2.74
CA ARG A 164 8.01 -15.84 1.60
C ARG A 164 6.62 -16.47 1.74
N ALA A 165 6.09 -16.59 2.95
CA ALA A 165 4.76 -17.13 3.17
C ALA A 165 3.65 -16.26 2.53
N TRP A 166 3.91 -14.97 2.23
CA TRP A 166 3.01 -14.11 1.45
C TRP A 166 2.65 -14.68 0.08
N ARG A 167 3.51 -15.54 -0.52
CA ARG A 167 3.17 -16.27 -1.76
C ARG A 167 1.86 -17.04 -1.66
N ARG A 168 1.49 -17.54 -0.48
CA ARG A 168 0.25 -18.30 -0.26
C ARG A 168 -1.01 -17.43 -0.20
N ARG A 169 -0.84 -16.11 -0.19
CA ARG A 169 -1.93 -15.14 -0.04
C ARG A 169 -2.44 -14.56 -1.36
N THR A 170 -1.76 -14.87 -2.47
CA THR A 170 -2.19 -14.49 -3.81
C THR A 170 -2.20 -15.67 -4.77
N SER A 171 -3.19 -15.68 -5.66
CA SER A 171 -3.22 -16.50 -6.88
C SER A 171 -2.47 -15.84 -8.05
N GLY A 172 -2.22 -14.54 -7.99
CA GLY A 172 -1.43 -13.76 -8.94
C GLY A 172 0.09 -13.92 -8.78
N ARG A 173 0.83 -13.03 -9.44
CA ARG A 173 2.30 -13.01 -9.39
C ARG A 173 2.78 -12.66 -7.97
N PHE A 174 3.87 -13.30 -7.55
CA PHE A 174 4.55 -13.01 -6.30
C PHE A 174 6.03 -12.76 -6.55
N ASP A 175 6.56 -11.69 -5.98
CA ASP A 175 7.98 -11.38 -5.97
C ASP A 175 8.44 -11.05 -4.55
N LEU A 176 9.71 -11.31 -4.26
CA LEU A 176 10.35 -10.98 -2.99
C LEU A 176 11.64 -10.21 -3.28
N GLU A 177 11.70 -8.97 -2.80
CA GLU A 177 12.90 -8.14 -2.81
C GLU A 177 13.54 -8.13 -1.42
N VAL A 178 14.85 -8.34 -1.37
CA VAL A 178 15.63 -8.38 -0.12
C VAL A 178 16.67 -7.27 -0.14
N PHE A 179 16.57 -6.38 0.83
CA PHE A 179 17.47 -5.24 0.98
C PHE A 179 18.56 -5.53 2.03
N PRO A 180 19.76 -4.95 1.87
CA PRO A 180 20.80 -5.06 2.88
C PRO A 180 20.40 -4.33 4.17
N GLY A 181 20.95 -4.80 5.30
CA GLY A 181 20.76 -4.15 6.61
C GLY A 181 19.68 -4.81 7.47
N SER A 182 19.06 -4.00 8.33
CA SER A 182 18.05 -4.43 9.31
C SER A 182 16.68 -3.79 9.03
N ARG A 183 15.79 -3.79 10.00
CA ARG A 183 14.40 -3.29 9.87
C ARG A 183 14.28 -1.90 9.23
N GLY A 184 15.25 -1.00 9.40
CA GLY A 184 15.28 0.35 8.83
C GLY A 184 15.69 0.44 7.35
N TYR A 185 15.51 -0.62 6.56
CA TYR A 185 15.91 -0.65 5.14
C TYR A 185 15.13 0.34 4.27
N LEU A 186 13.91 0.74 4.67
CA LEU A 186 13.14 1.76 3.96
C LEU A 186 13.86 3.12 3.94
N ASP A 187 14.56 3.47 5.03
CA ASP A 187 15.32 4.72 5.08
C ASP A 187 16.69 4.59 4.44
N SER A 188 17.38 3.47 4.68
CA SER A 188 18.75 3.24 4.22
C SER A 188 18.87 2.80 2.75
N SER A 189 17.84 2.15 2.19
CA SER A 189 17.73 1.72 0.78
C SER A 189 16.57 2.42 0.06
N ARG A 190 16.30 3.68 0.43
CA ARG A 190 15.10 4.42 0.00
C ARG A 190 14.95 4.53 -1.51
N ARG A 191 16.05 4.80 -2.22
CA ARG A 191 16.03 4.97 -3.68
C ARG A 191 15.73 3.65 -4.37
N GLU A 192 16.30 2.57 -3.86
CA GLU A 192 16.10 1.22 -4.35
C GLU A 192 14.63 0.79 -4.15
N VAL A 193 14.03 1.12 -3.00
CA VAL A 193 12.60 0.88 -2.76
C VAL A 193 11.71 1.69 -3.71
N VAL A 194 12.04 2.97 -3.94
CA VAL A 194 11.31 3.82 -4.90
C VAL A 194 11.38 3.24 -6.30
N ASN A 195 12.58 2.89 -6.77
CA ASN A 195 12.78 2.31 -8.09
C ASN A 195 12.00 1.00 -8.24
N LEU A 196 12.03 0.14 -7.22
CA LEU A 196 11.21 -1.06 -7.20
C LEU A 196 9.72 -0.72 -7.37
N VAL A 197 9.17 0.17 -6.55
CA VAL A 197 7.75 0.53 -6.64
C VAL A 197 7.40 1.07 -8.02
N HIS A 198 8.21 2.00 -8.53
CA HIS A 198 8.04 2.59 -9.84
C HIS A 198 8.04 1.54 -10.97
N ASP A 199 9.07 0.68 -11.01
CA ASP A 199 9.23 -0.34 -12.04
C ASP A 199 8.10 -1.38 -11.98
N GLN A 200 7.68 -1.77 -10.77
CA GLN A 200 6.59 -2.72 -10.62
C GLN A 200 5.24 -2.17 -11.07
N LEU A 201 4.97 -0.87 -10.87
CA LEU A 201 3.76 -0.24 -11.36
C LEU A 201 3.77 -0.05 -12.89
N LEU A 202 4.90 0.38 -13.46
CA LEU A 202 5.02 0.56 -14.90
C LEU A 202 4.99 -0.78 -15.68
N SER A 203 5.54 -1.85 -15.11
CA SER A 203 5.55 -3.18 -15.76
C SER A 203 4.16 -3.79 -15.98
N GLN A 204 3.12 -3.19 -15.42
CA GLN A 204 1.73 -3.68 -15.50
C GLN A 204 0.87 -2.94 -16.52
N VAL A 205 1.37 -1.87 -17.12
CA VAL A 205 0.67 -1.18 -18.20
C VAL A 205 0.89 -1.97 -19.49
N PRO A 206 -0.16 -2.48 -20.14
CA PRO A 206 -0.02 -2.96 -21.51
C PRO A 206 0.47 -1.78 -22.37
N VAL A 207 1.51 -1.99 -23.17
CA VAL A 207 2.12 -0.95 -24.02
C VAL A 207 1.10 -0.28 -24.97
N ASP A 208 -0.06 -0.91 -25.18
CA ASP A 208 -1.11 -0.49 -26.12
C ASP A 208 -2.45 -0.10 -25.44
N ALA A 209 -2.49 0.15 -24.13
CA ALA A 209 -3.71 0.60 -23.47
C ALA A 209 -4.00 2.08 -23.79
N GLU A 210 -4.49 2.35 -25.01
CA GLU A 210 -5.16 3.61 -25.35
C GLU A 210 -6.36 3.79 -24.41
N TRP A 211 -6.21 4.62 -23.39
CA TRP A 211 -7.37 5.13 -22.67
C TRP A 211 -8.14 6.00 -23.65
N GLU A 212 -9.26 5.49 -24.17
CA GLU A 212 -10.24 6.29 -24.90
C GLU A 212 -10.67 7.45 -24.01
N THR A 213 -10.06 8.62 -24.22
CA THR A 213 -10.60 9.87 -23.72
C THR A 213 -11.91 10.09 -24.45
N GLY A 214 -13.00 9.76 -23.78
CA GLY A 214 -14.35 10.11 -24.20
C GLY A 214 -14.50 11.63 -24.23
N ALA A 215 -14.04 12.25 -25.31
CA ALA A 215 -14.52 13.54 -25.75
C ALA A 215 -15.77 13.26 -26.59
N GLU A 216 -16.95 13.30 -25.95
CA GLU A 216 -18.19 13.52 -26.69
C GLU A 216 -18.12 14.93 -27.31
N ASP A 217 -17.66 14.99 -28.55
CA ASP A 217 -17.90 16.12 -29.44
C ASP A 217 -19.38 16.10 -29.84
N LYS A 218 -20.22 16.82 -29.08
CA LYS A 218 -21.56 17.21 -29.55
C LYS A 218 -21.43 18.52 -30.30
N GLY A 219 -20.99 18.41 -31.55
CA GLY A 219 -20.98 19.47 -32.54
C GLY A 219 -22.08 19.31 -33.59
N ALA A 220 -22.96 20.32 -33.63
CA ALA A 220 -23.84 20.79 -34.71
C ALA A 220 -25.07 19.95 -35.14
#